data_AF-A0A9E1HJA5-F1
#
_entry.id   AF-A0A9E1HJA5-F1
#
_cell.length_a   1.000
_cell.length_b   1.000
_cell.length_c   1.000
_cell.angle_alpha   90.00
_cell.angle_beta   90.00
_cell.angle_gamma   90.00
#
_symmetry.space_group_name_H-M   'P 1'
#
loop_
_entity.id
_entity.type
_entity.pdbx_description
1 polymer ?
#
loop_
_entity_poly.entity_id
_entity_poly.type
_entity_poly.pdbx_seq_one_letter_code
_entity_poly.pdbx_strand_id
1 'polypeptide(L)'
;MKLKFRADKNDIKIFIIYCFCLLYLVAIGVCNIVSFLGENTLSGFNPLPAFSKEYFAPTMVFYTLALIISVSSVKDRFFDREKGVGIAVGKKEKSGYARWLTEEEMKKELKKINPKDEEIPYGGIPLINNKKGMWVDNSEYHNLIIGST
;
A
#
# COMPACT_ATOMS: atom_id res chain seq x y z
N MET A 1 15.12 3.38 -18.06
CA MET A 1 15.33 2.80 -16.72
C MET A 1 13.98 2.61 -16.03
N LYS A 2 13.80 1.54 -15.22
CA LYS A 2 12.60 1.32 -14.40
C LYS A 2 12.89 1.68 -12.93
N LEU A 3 13.00 2.97 -12.65
CA LEU A 3 13.29 3.53 -11.32
C LEU A 3 12.08 4.25 -10.71
N LYS A 4 10.92 4.14 -11.34
CA LYS A 4 9.69 4.70 -10.81
C LYS A 4 9.00 3.65 -9.94
N PHE A 5 8.80 3.95 -8.67
CA PHE A 5 8.12 3.07 -7.72
C PHE A 5 6.66 3.47 -7.60
N ARG A 6 5.73 2.52 -7.76
CA ARG A 6 4.30 2.72 -7.50
C ARG A 6 3.86 1.99 -6.25
N ALA A 7 3.22 2.70 -5.33
CA ALA A 7 2.68 2.11 -4.10
C ALA A 7 1.37 2.77 -3.68
N ASP A 8 0.57 1.99 -2.95
CA ASP A 8 -0.64 2.48 -2.29
C ASP A 8 -0.26 3.35 -1.07
N LYS A 9 -1.16 4.24 -0.65
CA LYS A 9 -0.98 5.08 0.54
C LYS A 9 -0.71 4.25 1.79
N ASN A 10 -1.38 3.10 1.93
CA ASN A 10 -1.17 2.20 3.07
C ASN A 10 0.23 1.57 3.04
N ASP A 11 0.70 1.15 1.87
CA ASP A 11 2.04 0.59 1.70
C ASP A 11 3.13 1.64 1.99
N ILE A 12 2.92 2.88 1.55
CA ILE A 12 3.80 4.01 1.86
C ILE A 12 3.87 4.25 3.37
N LYS A 13 2.72 4.22 4.07
CA LYS A 13 2.68 4.39 5.53
C LYS A 13 3.47 3.29 6.25
N ILE A 14 3.29 2.03 5.83
CA ILE A 14 4.04 0.90 6.39
C ILE A 14 5.54 1.06 6.12
N PHE A 15 5.92 1.50 4.91
CA PHE A 15 7.32 1.73 4.57
C PHE A 15 7.96 2.84 5.42
N ILE A 16 7.26 3.94 5.68
CA ILE A 16 7.76 5.01 6.55
C ILE A 16 8.00 4.49 7.98
N ILE A 17 7.05 3.73 8.53
CA ILE A 17 7.20 3.10 9.86
C ILE A 17 8.42 2.16 9.87
N TYR A 18 8.55 1.34 8.81
CA TYR A 18 9.69 0.46 8.64
C TYR A 18 11.03 1.22 8.61
N CYS A 19 11.13 2.36 7.93
CA CYS A 19 12.34 3.18 7.91
C CYS A 19 12.74 3.63 9.33
N PHE A 20 11.79 4.07 10.15
CA PHE A 20 12.07 4.45 11.54
C PHE A 20 12.50 3.25 12.39
N CYS A 21 11.84 2.10 12.25
CA CYS A 21 12.24 0.88 12.94
C CYS A 21 13.65 0.42 12.52
N LEU A 22 13.97 0.47 11.22
CA LEU A 22 15.27 0.11 10.70
C LEU A 22 16.36 1.05 11.22
N LEU A 23 16.11 2.36 11.21
CA LEU A 23 17.05 3.34 11.76
C LEU A 23 17.34 3.07 13.24
N TYR A 24 16.30 2.78 14.03
CA TYR A 24 16.44 2.41 15.42
C TYR A 24 17.33 1.17 15.61
N LEU A 25 17.07 0.09 14.85
CA LEU A 25 17.85 -1.15 14.93
C LEU A 25 19.32 -0.94 14.55
N VAL A 26 19.57 -0.14 13.52
CA VAL A 26 20.94 0.17 13.09
C VAL A 26 21.64 1.04 14.14
N ALA A 27 20.96 2.04 14.70
CA ALA A 27 21.51 2.91 15.74
C ALA A 27 21.96 2.11 16.97
N ILE A 28 21.10 1.23 17.51
CA ILE A 28 21.49 0.39 18.64
C ILE A 28 22.59 -0.60 18.24
N GLY A 29 22.57 -1.13 17.01
CA GLY A 29 23.59 -2.05 16.52
C GLY A 29 24.98 -1.40 16.49
N VAL A 30 25.08 -0.20 15.91
CA VAL A 30 26.33 0.56 15.86
C VAL A 30 26.81 0.93 17.26
N CYS A 31 25.93 1.43 18.13
CA CYS A 31 26.29 1.74 19.51
C CYS A 31 26.81 0.52 20.26
N ASN A 32 26.19 -0.65 20.13
CA ASN A 32 26.64 -1.85 20.83
C ASN A 32 27.97 -2.37 20.27
N ILE A 33 28.16 -2.34 18.95
CA ILE A 33 29.42 -2.76 18.33
C ILE A 33 30.56 -1.86 18.77
N VAL A 34 30.39 -0.53 18.73
CA VAL A 34 31.46 0.40 19.08
C VAL A 34 31.80 0.33 20.57
N SER A 35 30.79 0.32 21.46
CA SER A 35 31.03 0.15 22.90
C SER A 35 31.67 -1.19 23.24
N PHE A 36 31.29 -2.27 22.54
CA PHE A 36 31.89 -3.57 22.78
C PHE A 36 33.37 -3.62 22.33
N LEU A 37 33.70 -2.99 21.21
CA LEU A 37 35.08 -2.94 20.70
C LEU A 37 35.98 -2.03 21.53
N GLY A 38 35.46 -0.92 22.08
CA GLY A 38 36.24 0.04 22.86
C GLY A 38 36.35 -0.31 24.34
N GLU A 39 35.22 -0.67 24.95
CA GLU A 39 35.08 -0.76 26.41
C GLU A 39 34.74 -2.18 26.89
N ASN A 40 34.52 -3.13 25.96
CA ASN A 40 34.08 -4.49 26.25
C ASN A 40 32.74 -4.54 27.01
N THR A 41 31.89 -3.53 26.79
CA THR A 41 30.55 -3.41 27.38
C THR A 41 29.50 -3.16 26.31
N LEU A 42 28.24 -3.50 26.60
CA LEU A 42 27.11 -3.24 25.71
C LEU A 42 26.40 -1.95 26.13
N SER A 43 26.19 -1.05 25.19
CA SER A 43 25.47 0.22 25.41
C SER A 43 23.96 0.05 25.56
N GLY A 44 23.43 -1.13 25.22
CA GLY A 44 22.02 -1.50 25.43
C GLY A 44 21.10 -0.97 24.32
N PHE A 45 19.88 -0.56 24.70
CA PHE A 45 18.80 -0.22 23.74
C PHE A 45 18.61 1.28 23.52
N ASN A 46 19.53 2.12 23.99
CA ASN A 46 19.44 3.57 23.79
C ASN A 46 20.03 3.96 22.42
N PRO A 47 19.24 4.47 21.46
CA PRO A 47 19.74 4.83 20.13
C PRO A 47 20.36 6.24 20.09
N LEU A 48 20.18 7.07 21.12
CA LEU A 48 20.61 8.46 21.13
C LEU A 48 22.12 8.66 20.89
N PRO A 49 23.02 7.82 21.44
CA PRO A 49 24.46 7.97 21.20
C PRO A 49 24.83 7.84 19.72
N ALA A 50 24.06 7.11 18.91
CA ALA A 50 24.30 6.93 17.48
C ALA A 50 24.23 8.26 16.69
N PHE A 51 23.56 9.27 17.24
CA PHE A 51 23.42 10.60 16.64
C PHE A 51 24.46 11.61 17.16
N SER A 52 25.43 11.16 17.96
CA SER A 52 26.60 11.95 18.32
C SER A 52 27.55 12.13 17.12
N LYS A 53 28.44 13.14 17.18
CA LYS A 53 29.38 13.42 16.08
C LYS A 53 30.26 12.21 15.72
N GLU A 54 30.57 11.36 16.69
CA GLU A 54 31.46 10.21 16.51
C GLU A 54 30.76 9.04 15.79
N TYR A 55 29.50 8.77 16.13
CA TYR A 55 28.77 7.59 15.62
C TYR A 55 27.79 7.91 14.49
N PHE A 56 27.55 9.19 14.19
CA PHE A 56 26.59 9.59 13.17
C PHE A 56 26.97 9.08 11.78
N ALA A 57 28.22 9.30 11.34
CA ALA A 57 28.68 8.87 10.03
C ALA A 57 28.55 7.35 9.81
N PRO A 58 29.08 6.47 10.69
CA PRO A 58 28.92 5.02 10.51
C PRO A 58 27.45 4.60 10.58
N THR A 59 26.64 5.18 11.48
CA THR A 59 25.20 4.88 11.59
C THR A 59 24.48 5.17 10.28
N MET A 60 24.72 6.32 9.66
CA MET A 60 24.06 6.69 8.40
C MET A 60 24.51 5.83 7.22
N VAL A 61 25.78 5.41 7.19
CA VAL A 61 26.30 4.50 6.16
C VAL A 61 25.64 3.12 6.26
N PHE A 62 25.66 2.50 7.44
CA PHE A 62 25.03 1.20 7.65
C PHE A 62 23.52 1.24 7.45
N TYR A 63 22.87 2.33 7.88
CA TYR A 63 21.43 2.52 7.67
C TYR A 63 21.09 2.59 6.18
N THR A 64 21.85 3.37 5.40
CA THR A 64 21.62 3.51 3.96
C THR A 64 21.84 2.18 3.24
N LEU A 65 22.90 1.44 3.58
CA LEU A 65 23.17 0.12 3.03
C LEU A 65 22.05 -0.88 3.36
N ALA A 66 21.62 -0.94 4.62
CA ALA A 66 20.54 -1.80 5.05
C ALA A 66 19.24 -1.47 4.31
N LEU A 67 18.91 -0.18 4.15
CA LEU A 67 17.72 0.26 3.45
C LEU A 67 17.74 -0.14 1.96
N ILE A 68 18.89 0.01 1.28
CA ILE A 68 19.07 -0.42 -0.12
C ILE A 68 18.88 -1.94 -0.26
N ILE A 69 19.47 -2.72 0.63
CA ILE A 69 19.36 -4.20 0.64
C ILE A 69 17.90 -4.60 0.84
N SER A 70 17.24 -4.02 1.84
CA SER A 70 15.85 -4.36 2.18
C SER A 70 14.87 -4.00 1.07
N VAL A 71 14.96 -2.78 0.49
CA VAL A 71 14.13 -2.39 -0.67
C VAL A 71 14.41 -3.27 -1.89
N SER A 72 15.65 -3.73 -2.06
CA SER A 72 16.02 -4.64 -3.16
C SER A 72 15.54 -6.08 -2.94
N SER A 73 15.31 -6.49 -1.69
CA SER A 73 14.81 -7.82 -1.34
C SER A 73 13.30 -7.97 -1.55
N VAL A 74 12.51 -6.91 -1.34
CA VAL A 74 11.03 -6.98 -1.30
C VAL A 74 10.33 -6.53 -2.60
N LYS A 75 11.03 -6.57 -3.73
CA LYS A 75 10.67 -5.91 -4.99
C LYS A 75 9.22 -6.06 -5.43
N ASP A 76 8.60 -7.23 -5.30
CA ASP A 76 7.24 -7.46 -5.84
C ASP A 76 6.14 -7.41 -4.77
N ARG A 77 6.48 -7.16 -3.49
CA ARG A 77 5.49 -7.12 -2.40
C ARG A 77 5.01 -5.70 -2.10
N PHE A 78 5.93 -4.73 -2.06
CA PHE A 78 5.62 -3.38 -1.60
C PHE A 78 5.50 -2.32 -2.71
N PHE A 79 6.16 -2.49 -3.86
CA PHE A 79 6.20 -1.46 -4.90
C PHE A 79 6.22 -2.06 -6.31
N ASP A 80 5.51 -1.48 -7.27
CA ASP A 80 5.67 -1.84 -8.69
C ASP A 80 6.73 -0.94 -9.34
N ARG A 81 7.61 -1.53 -10.17
CA ARG A 81 8.63 -0.78 -10.91
C ARG A 81 8.13 -0.41 -12.31
N GLU A 82 7.76 0.84 -12.49
CA GLU A 82 7.34 1.42 -13.77
C GLU A 82 8.54 2.01 -14.54
N LYS A 83 8.38 2.20 -15.85
CA LYS A 83 9.34 2.97 -16.67
C LYS A 83 9.34 4.44 -16.19
N GLY A 84 10.52 5.00 -15.96
CA GLY A 84 10.70 6.38 -15.46
C GLY A 84 11.53 6.46 -14.18
N VAL A 85 11.52 7.63 -13.54
CA VAL A 85 12.17 7.92 -12.24
C VAL A 85 11.13 8.60 -11.34
N GLY A 86 11.04 8.21 -10.07
CA GLY A 86 10.18 8.88 -9.07
C GLY A 86 9.28 7.94 -8.27
N ILE A 87 8.31 8.49 -7.53
CA ILE A 87 7.30 7.74 -6.77
C ILE A 87 5.92 8.09 -7.33
N ALA A 88 5.14 7.08 -7.74
CA ALA A 88 3.72 7.22 -8.06
C ALA A 88 2.88 6.69 -6.91
N VAL A 89 1.95 7.52 -6.44
CA VAL A 89 0.96 7.10 -5.44
C VAL A 89 -0.27 6.60 -6.17
N GLY A 90 -0.60 5.32 -6.01
CA GLY A 90 -1.74 4.72 -6.69
C GLY A 90 -1.83 3.22 -6.44
N LYS A 91 -3.02 2.65 -6.66
CA LYS A 91 -3.22 1.21 -6.53
C LYS A 91 -2.29 0.48 -7.51
N LYS A 92 -1.69 -0.61 -7.02
CA LYS A 92 -0.86 -1.53 -7.82
C LYS A 92 -1.67 -2.09 -8.98
N GLU A 93 -1.07 -2.14 -10.15
CA GLU A 93 -1.67 -2.83 -11.30
C GLU A 93 -1.45 -4.32 -11.12
N LYS A 94 -2.38 -4.98 -10.41
CA LYS A 94 -2.36 -6.44 -10.32
C LYS A 94 -2.72 -7.01 -11.70
N SER A 95 -1.70 -7.52 -12.39
CA SER A 95 -1.73 -8.41 -13.56
C SER A 95 -3.11 -8.63 -14.20
N GLY A 96 -3.36 -8.01 -15.35
CA GLY A 96 -4.39 -8.40 -16.33
C GLY A 96 -5.86 -8.22 -15.93
N TYR A 97 -6.19 -8.20 -14.63
CA TYR A 97 -7.54 -7.94 -14.15
C TYR A 97 -7.63 -6.51 -13.68
N ALA A 98 -8.51 -5.75 -14.33
CA ALA A 98 -8.91 -4.44 -13.86
C ALA A 98 -9.33 -4.55 -12.38
N ARG A 99 -8.97 -3.52 -11.60
CA ARG A 99 -9.42 -3.38 -10.22
C ARG A 99 -10.93 -3.61 -10.14
N TRP A 100 -11.39 -4.41 -9.17
CA TRP A 100 -12.80 -4.49 -8.85
C TRP A 100 -13.37 -3.09 -8.59
N LEU A 101 -14.45 -2.78 -9.32
CA LEU A 101 -15.21 -1.56 -9.21
C LEU A 101 -15.73 -1.41 -7.77
N THR A 102 -15.73 -0.19 -7.22
CA THR A 102 -16.40 0.07 -5.94
C THR A 102 -17.91 0.17 -6.13
N GLU A 103 -18.70 -0.06 -5.08
CA GLU A 103 -20.15 0.14 -5.12
C GLU A 103 -20.53 1.56 -5.56
N GLU A 104 -19.77 2.57 -5.13
CA GLU A 104 -20.01 3.98 -5.51
C GLU A 104 -19.73 4.25 -6.99
N GLU A 105 -18.71 3.62 -7.57
CA GLU A 105 -18.47 3.68 -9.02
C GLU A 105 -19.56 2.91 -9.78
N MET A 106 -20.03 1.78 -9.26
CA MET A 106 -21.10 0.98 -9.87
C MET A 106 -22.42 1.75 -9.92
N LYS A 107 -22.77 2.44 -8.83
CA LYS A 107 -23.99 3.26 -8.74
C LYS A 107 -24.02 4.43 -9.71
N LYS A 108 -22.88 4.89 -10.24
CA LYS A 108 -22.82 5.97 -11.25
C LYS A 108 -23.27 5.49 -12.63
N GLU A 109 -22.98 4.23 -12.95
CA GLU A 109 -23.37 3.61 -14.21
C GLU A 109 -24.81 3.08 -14.17
N LEU A 110 -25.26 2.60 -12.99
CA LEU A 110 -26.59 2.04 -12.81
C LEU A 110 -27.68 3.09 -12.56
N LYS A 111 -28.93 2.75 -12.90
CA LYS A 111 -30.08 3.60 -12.61
C LYS A 111 -30.70 3.23 -11.28
N LYS A 112 -30.78 4.22 -10.38
CA LYS A 112 -31.48 4.05 -9.12
C LYS A 112 -32.98 4.06 -9.38
N ILE A 113 -33.68 3.07 -8.84
CA ILE A 113 -35.13 3.00 -8.79
C ILE A 113 -35.60 2.76 -7.36
N ASN A 114 -36.86 3.09 -7.08
CA ASN A 114 -37.54 2.67 -5.88
C ASN A 114 -38.67 1.70 -6.25
N PRO A 115 -38.61 0.44 -5.81
CA PRO A 115 -39.61 -0.58 -6.18
C PRO A 115 -41.04 -0.28 -5.69
N LYS A 116 -41.20 0.71 -4.81
CA LYS A 116 -42.50 1.10 -4.23
C LYS A 116 -43.14 2.29 -4.94
N ASP A 117 -42.44 2.93 -5.88
CA ASP A 117 -43.01 4.05 -6.62
C ASP A 117 -44.10 3.55 -7.57
N GLU A 118 -45.17 4.34 -7.74
CA GLU A 118 -46.28 4.00 -8.65
C GLU A 118 -45.83 3.92 -10.10
N GLU A 119 -44.85 4.74 -10.49
CA GLU A 119 -44.22 4.73 -11.81
C GLU A 119 -42.71 4.51 -11.69
N ILE A 120 -42.18 3.55 -12.43
CA ILE A 120 -40.75 3.21 -12.45
C ILE A 120 -40.17 3.57 -13.83
N PRO A 121 -39.29 4.58 -13.92
CA PRO A 121 -38.83 5.11 -15.21
C PRO A 121 -37.76 4.24 -15.90
N TYR A 122 -37.18 3.26 -15.18
CA TYR A 122 -36.09 2.41 -15.70
C TYR A 122 -36.36 0.95 -15.39
N GLY A 123 -36.39 0.11 -16.43
CA GLY A 123 -36.42 -1.35 -16.31
C GLY A 123 -35.02 -1.95 -16.50
N GLY A 124 -34.75 -3.11 -15.90
CA GLY A 124 -33.43 -3.74 -16.00
C GLY A 124 -33.18 -4.80 -14.95
N ILE A 125 -31.94 -5.33 -14.92
CA ILE A 125 -31.53 -6.32 -13.93
C ILE A 125 -31.01 -5.62 -12.67
N PRO A 126 -31.54 -5.93 -11.47
CA PRO A 126 -31.04 -5.34 -10.24
C PRO A 126 -29.67 -5.94 -9.88
N LEU A 127 -28.62 -5.14 -9.99
CA LEU A 127 -27.26 -5.53 -9.57
C LEU A 127 -26.97 -5.12 -8.11
N ILE A 128 -27.72 -4.15 -7.59
CA ILE A 128 -27.69 -3.78 -6.16
C ILE A 128 -29.12 -3.72 -5.65
N ASN A 129 -29.42 -4.50 -4.62
CA ASN A 129 -30.67 -4.40 -3.89
C ASN A 129 -30.36 -4.37 -2.39
N ASN A 130 -30.53 -3.21 -1.75
CA ASN A 130 -30.30 -3.05 -0.32
C ASN A 130 -31.39 -2.16 0.30
N LYS A 131 -31.36 -1.98 1.64
CA LYS A 131 -32.36 -1.16 2.36
C LYS A 131 -32.41 0.32 1.91
N LYS A 132 -31.40 0.82 1.17
CA LYS A 132 -31.29 2.22 0.73
C LYS A 132 -31.82 2.44 -0.69
N GLY A 133 -32.19 1.38 -1.40
CA GLY A 133 -32.74 1.44 -2.75
C GLY A 133 -32.26 0.28 -3.63
N MET A 134 -32.72 0.32 -4.87
CA MET A 134 -32.36 -0.66 -5.89
C MET A 134 -31.67 0.06 -7.06
N TRP A 135 -30.60 -0.52 -7.59
CA TRP A 135 -29.90 -0.03 -8.76
C TRP A 135 -29.94 -1.08 -9.85
N VAL A 136 -30.51 -0.70 -10.99
CA VAL A 136 -30.72 -1.58 -12.14
C VAL A 136 -29.76 -1.24 -13.26
N ASP A 137 -29.28 -2.28 -13.92
CA ASP A 137 -28.65 -2.17 -15.23
C ASP A 137 -29.74 -2.13 -16.29
N ASN A 138 -29.93 -0.96 -16.91
CA ASN A 138 -30.93 -0.72 -17.96
C ASN A 138 -30.35 -0.83 -19.38
N SER A 139 -29.16 -1.43 -19.52
CA SER A 139 -28.56 -1.71 -20.80
C SER A 139 -29.25 -2.88 -21.53
N GLU A 140 -28.96 -3.00 -22.83
CA GLU A 140 -29.46 -4.09 -23.67
C GLU A 140 -28.57 -5.33 -23.64
N TYR A 141 -27.61 -5.40 -22.71
CA TYR A 141 -26.70 -6.54 -22.62
C TYR A 141 -27.41 -7.81 -22.12
N HIS A 142 -26.98 -8.94 -22.68
CA HIS A 142 -27.40 -10.24 -22.17
C HIS A 142 -26.68 -10.55 -20.86
N ASN A 143 -27.44 -11.04 -19.89
CA ASN A 143 -26.95 -11.34 -18.56
C ASN A 143 -27.12 -12.83 -18.27
N LEU A 144 -26.10 -13.42 -17.65
CA LEU A 144 -26.11 -14.80 -17.17
C LEU A 144 -26.00 -14.79 -15.64
N ILE A 145 -27.04 -15.26 -14.96
CA ILE A 145 -27.09 -15.34 -13.49
C ILE A 145 -26.72 -16.77 -13.08
N ILE A 146 -25.60 -16.93 -12.39
CA ILE A 146 -25.14 -18.22 -11.86
C ILE A 146 -25.17 -18.13 -10.33
N GLY A 147 -25.91 -19.03 -9.69
CA GLY A 147 -26.01 -19.14 -8.24
C GLY A 147 -26.27 -20.57 -7.79
N SER A 148 -25.91 -20.88 -6.55
CA SER A 148 -26.33 -22.10 -5.86
C SER A 148 -27.66 -21.85 -5.15
N THR A 149 -28.51 -22.89 -5.07
CA THR A 149 -29.66 -22.92 -4.16
C THR A 149 -29.22 -23.09 -2.72
#